data_AF-A0A5N5U7L4-F1
#
_entry.id   AF-A0A5N5U7L4-F1
#
_cell.length_a   1.000
_cell.length_b   1.000
_cell.length_c   1.000
_cell.angle_alpha   90.00
_cell.angle_beta   90.00
_cell.angle_gamma   90.00
#
_symmetry.space_group_name_H-M   'P 1'
#
loop_
_entity.id
_entity.type
_entity.pdbx_description
1 polymer ?
#
loop_
_entity_poly.entity_id
_entity_poly.type
_entity_poly.pdbx_seq_one_letter_code
_entity_poly.pdbx_strand_id
1 'polypeptide(L)'
;MPSKNKRQRGSRTHGGGTHKNRRGAGHRGGRGKAGRSKHEQHNHEPLGKSGFKRPLQTQEDDHTVNIEEIDEILYEISVGVREVDELDGVKEITGQPPIQAYKELDQTGNGVFDDRVFIIDITRLSEDAKEADFSKLLGGGEIRNTVVIRTDKCSQSAKQSVKSKGGIVSYTTNGDGFKNRSKIEKAISRWDLKLEILNDSGTVGSLEEYLEKTESGERLRFEEFNEIVETGVSTEDPELAYRVMRSHVSNVSEVDGLEAINLMRARDFAREFGLDPSPFEEEIEDYFEEADTPESFKRDMAEQLPSEMSVMDVLSGLERIYGSYDLDFYEEEPELRSEGISEDEREYLLAVDEVITWY
;
A
#
# COMPACT_ATOMS: atom_id res chain seq x y z
N MET A 1 -59.04 13.37 21.39
CA MET A 1 -59.52 11.97 21.54
C MET A 1 -58.77 11.32 22.71
N PRO A 2 -59.42 10.93 23.84
CA PRO A 2 -58.70 10.40 25.01
C PRO A 2 -57.97 9.08 24.69
N SER A 3 -56.91 8.74 25.43
CA SER A 3 -56.11 7.53 25.16
C SER A 3 -56.93 6.23 25.28
N LYS A 4 -56.50 5.16 24.60
CA LYS A 4 -57.16 3.83 24.63
C LYS A 4 -57.40 3.37 26.08
N ASN A 5 -56.41 3.55 26.95
CA ASN A 5 -56.48 3.19 28.37
C ASN A 5 -57.57 3.98 29.12
N LYS A 6 -57.68 5.29 28.88
CA LYS A 6 -58.69 6.15 29.52
C LYS A 6 -60.12 5.75 29.13
N ARG A 7 -60.31 5.24 27.91
CA ARG A 7 -61.61 4.76 27.39
C ARG A 7 -62.04 3.38 27.92
N GLN A 8 -61.15 2.62 28.57
CA GLN A 8 -61.49 1.25 28.98
C GLN A 8 -62.31 1.17 30.29
N ARG A 9 -62.42 2.25 31.08
CA ARG A 9 -63.25 2.26 32.31
C ARG A 9 -64.72 1.96 31.93
N GLY A 10 -65.33 0.98 32.60
CA GLY A 10 -66.70 0.53 32.29
C GLY A 10 -66.81 -0.56 31.22
N SER A 11 -65.74 -0.85 30.44
CA SER A 11 -65.75 -1.88 29.37
C SER A 11 -65.78 -3.34 29.87
N ARG A 12 -65.72 -3.55 31.19
CA ARG A 12 -65.56 -4.85 31.88
C ARG A 12 -64.24 -5.58 31.61
N THR A 13 -63.81 -5.79 30.37
CA THR A 13 -62.67 -6.70 30.03
C THR A 13 -61.46 -6.01 29.40
N HIS A 14 -61.49 -4.68 29.20
CA HIS A 14 -60.36 -3.91 28.66
C HIS A 14 -59.83 -4.45 27.31
N GLY A 15 -60.71 -5.00 26.46
CA GLY A 15 -60.35 -5.60 25.17
C GLY A 15 -59.60 -6.94 25.26
N GLY A 16 -59.65 -7.64 26.40
CA GLY A 16 -59.03 -8.96 26.60
C GLY A 16 -59.89 -10.15 26.16
N GLY A 17 -61.04 -9.89 25.54
CA GLY A 17 -62.04 -10.91 25.25
C GLY A 17 -62.76 -11.35 26.53
N THR A 18 -62.88 -12.66 26.75
CA THR A 18 -63.53 -13.21 27.95
C THR A 18 -62.76 -12.88 29.23
N HIS A 19 -63.47 -12.66 30.35
CA HIS A 19 -62.89 -12.43 31.68
C HIS A 19 -62.09 -13.62 32.25
N LYS A 20 -62.09 -14.76 31.54
CA LYS A 20 -61.26 -15.93 31.85
C LYS A 20 -59.86 -15.87 31.19
N ASN A 21 -59.65 -14.96 30.22
CA ASN A 21 -58.34 -14.65 29.64
C ASN A 21 -57.56 -13.66 30.53
N ARG A 22 -56.32 -13.30 30.14
CA ARG A 22 -55.46 -12.35 30.89
C ARG A 22 -55.32 -12.67 32.38
N ARG A 23 -55.15 -13.96 32.71
CA ARG A 23 -54.78 -14.44 34.04
C ARG A 23 -53.24 -14.42 34.20
N GLY A 24 -52.67 -15.45 34.84
CA GLY A 24 -51.24 -15.59 35.01
C GLY A 24 -50.50 -16.06 33.74
N ALA A 25 -49.33 -16.65 33.97
CA ALA A 25 -48.39 -17.09 32.92
C ALA A 25 -49.01 -18.07 31.89
N GLY A 26 -50.05 -18.83 32.26
CA GLY A 26 -50.73 -19.71 31.33
C GLY A 26 -51.35 -18.99 30.12
N HIS A 27 -51.71 -17.70 30.24
CA HIS A 27 -52.19 -16.93 29.08
C HIS A 27 -51.07 -16.61 28.06
N ARG A 28 -49.80 -16.76 28.47
CA ARG A 28 -48.60 -16.49 27.67
C ARG A 28 -47.74 -17.75 27.49
N GLY A 29 -48.35 -18.93 27.58
CA GLY A 29 -47.66 -20.22 27.42
C GLY A 29 -46.56 -20.53 28.46
N GLY A 30 -46.41 -19.73 29.51
CA GLY A 30 -45.35 -19.86 30.52
C GLY A 30 -44.74 -18.51 30.91
N ARG A 31 -43.59 -18.55 31.58
CA ARG A 31 -42.78 -17.34 31.91
C ARG A 31 -41.50 -17.37 31.08
N GLY A 32 -41.05 -16.22 30.59
CA GLY A 32 -39.82 -16.12 29.80
C GLY A 32 -39.95 -16.88 28.47
N LYS A 33 -38.89 -17.61 28.09
CA LYS A 33 -38.85 -18.46 26.88
C LYS A 33 -39.36 -19.89 27.14
N ALA A 34 -40.33 -20.05 28.04
CA ALA A 34 -40.89 -21.36 28.36
C ALA A 34 -41.66 -21.91 27.15
N GLY A 35 -41.44 -23.18 26.79
CA GLY A 35 -42.07 -23.75 25.60
C GLY A 35 -41.33 -23.46 24.28
N ARG A 36 -40.14 -22.81 24.30
CA ARG A 36 -39.33 -22.49 23.11
C ARG A 36 -38.92 -23.68 22.23
N SER A 37 -39.10 -24.91 22.73
CA SER A 37 -38.81 -26.16 22.02
C SER A 37 -40.02 -27.10 21.99
N LYS A 38 -41.23 -26.56 22.26
CA LYS A 38 -42.49 -27.30 22.32
C LYS A 38 -43.64 -26.45 21.73
N HIS A 39 -44.58 -26.03 22.58
CA HIS A 39 -45.82 -25.34 22.17
C HIS A 39 -45.62 -23.88 21.74
N GLU A 40 -44.49 -23.26 22.10
CA GLU A 40 -44.06 -21.94 21.62
C GLU A 40 -42.72 -22.06 20.86
N GLN A 41 -42.55 -23.09 20.02
CA GLN A 41 -41.28 -23.34 19.31
C GLN A 41 -41.03 -22.41 18.12
N HIS A 42 -42.08 -21.78 17.58
CA HIS A 42 -41.96 -20.94 16.40
C HIS A 42 -41.13 -19.69 16.69
N ASN A 43 -40.27 -19.28 15.74
CA ASN A 43 -39.38 -18.12 15.82
C ASN A 43 -38.36 -18.15 16.98
N HIS A 44 -38.00 -19.35 17.45
CA HIS A 44 -36.81 -19.55 18.27
C HIS A 44 -35.70 -20.20 17.44
N GLU A 45 -34.46 -19.75 17.64
CA GLU A 45 -33.29 -20.48 17.17
C GLU A 45 -33.29 -21.91 17.74
N PRO A 46 -32.82 -22.90 16.94
CA PRO A 46 -32.72 -24.28 17.38
C PRO A 46 -31.79 -24.40 18.59
N LEU A 47 -32.07 -25.40 19.43
CA LEU A 47 -31.19 -25.69 20.56
C LEU A 47 -29.92 -26.37 20.05
N GLY A 48 -28.76 -25.89 20.49
CA GLY A 48 -27.47 -26.47 20.13
C GLY A 48 -26.30 -25.64 20.64
N LYS A 49 -25.10 -26.20 20.50
CA LYS A 49 -23.83 -25.47 20.57
C LYS A 49 -23.17 -25.63 19.21
N SER A 50 -22.57 -24.56 18.69
CA SER A 50 -21.85 -24.59 17.41
C SER A 50 -20.55 -23.80 17.56
N GLY A 51 -19.49 -24.30 16.92
CA GLY A 51 -18.17 -23.67 16.90
C GLY A 51 -17.41 -23.67 18.22
N PHE A 52 -16.42 -22.80 18.31
CA PHE A 52 -15.60 -22.53 19.48
C PHE A 52 -15.21 -21.04 19.50
N LYS A 53 -14.68 -20.55 20.62
CA LYS A 53 -14.15 -19.19 20.73
C LYS A 53 -12.65 -19.26 21.01
N ARG A 54 -11.85 -18.50 20.26
CA ARG A 54 -10.41 -18.35 20.51
C ARG A 54 -10.18 -17.55 21.81
N PRO A 55 -9.07 -17.76 22.54
CA PRO A 55 -8.71 -16.91 23.67
C PRO A 55 -8.59 -15.43 23.25
N LEU A 56 -9.10 -14.50 24.07
CA LEU A 56 -9.16 -13.07 23.71
C LEU A 56 -7.78 -12.49 23.39
N GLN A 57 -6.74 -12.86 24.14
CA GLN A 57 -5.35 -12.41 23.93
C GLN A 57 -4.71 -12.88 22.61
N THR A 58 -5.39 -13.77 21.86
CA THR A 58 -4.90 -14.27 20.57
C THR A 58 -5.72 -13.77 19.39
N GLN A 59 -6.76 -12.96 19.66
CA GLN A 59 -7.56 -12.31 18.64
C GLN A 59 -6.89 -10.98 18.33
N GLU A 60 -6.61 -10.75 17.05
CA GLU A 60 -6.14 -9.46 16.54
C GLU A 60 -7.35 -8.63 16.15
N ASP A 61 -7.31 -7.34 16.45
CA ASP A 61 -8.30 -6.37 16.00
C ASP A 61 -7.74 -5.51 14.87
N ASP A 62 -8.34 -5.63 13.68
CA ASP A 62 -7.98 -4.86 12.50
C ASP A 62 -8.92 -3.64 12.40
N HIS A 63 -8.39 -2.42 12.48
CA HIS A 63 -9.14 -1.23 12.09
C HIS A 63 -9.18 -1.12 10.56
N THR A 64 -10.37 -1.19 9.96
CA THR A 64 -10.51 -1.21 8.51
C THR A 64 -10.92 0.14 7.95
N VAL A 65 -10.23 0.60 6.91
CA VAL A 65 -10.55 1.83 6.18
C VAL A 65 -10.77 1.49 4.70
N ASN A 66 -11.85 1.97 4.09
CA ASN A 66 -12.08 1.80 2.65
C ASN A 66 -11.40 2.91 1.83
N ILE A 67 -11.05 2.58 0.58
CA ILE A 67 -10.47 3.57 -0.37
C ILE A 67 -11.39 4.77 -0.63
N GLU A 68 -12.72 4.59 -0.59
CA GLU A 68 -13.68 5.70 -0.71
C GLU A 68 -13.56 6.71 0.43
N GLU A 69 -13.32 6.25 1.66
CA GLU A 69 -13.13 7.14 2.81
C GLU A 69 -11.88 8.01 2.63
N ILE A 70 -10.84 7.45 2.00
CA ILE A 70 -9.63 8.19 1.65
C ILE A 70 -9.91 9.23 0.56
N ASP A 71 -10.66 8.85 -0.49
CA ASP A 71 -11.04 9.78 -1.57
C ASP A 71 -11.90 10.94 -1.05
N GLU A 72 -12.80 10.65 -0.11
CA GLU A 72 -13.62 11.67 0.57
C GLU A 72 -12.76 12.65 1.38
N ILE A 73 -11.76 12.16 2.12
CA ILE A 73 -10.82 13.02 2.85
C ILE A 73 -10.05 13.93 1.87
N LEU A 74 -9.55 13.38 0.78
CA LEU A 74 -8.86 14.15 -0.26
C LEU A 74 -9.79 15.21 -0.87
N TYR A 75 -11.06 14.86 -1.10
CA TYR A 75 -12.05 15.80 -1.57
C TYR A 75 -12.29 16.93 -0.56
N GLU A 76 -12.48 16.63 0.73
CA GLU A 76 -12.65 17.63 1.79
C GLU A 76 -11.47 18.62 1.87
N ILE A 77 -10.24 18.12 1.75
CA ILE A 77 -9.02 18.94 1.69
C ILE A 77 -9.02 19.80 0.41
N SER A 78 -9.44 19.23 -0.73
CA SER A 78 -9.48 19.95 -1.99
C SER A 78 -10.45 21.15 -1.97
N VAL A 79 -11.62 21.00 -1.34
CA VAL A 79 -12.64 22.05 -1.22
C VAL A 79 -12.41 22.99 -0.02
N GLY A 80 -11.38 22.75 0.79
CA GLY A 80 -11.05 23.55 1.96
C GLY A 80 -12.04 23.40 3.12
N VAL A 81 -12.77 22.28 3.17
CA VAL A 81 -13.63 21.92 4.32
C VAL A 81 -12.80 21.43 5.49
N ARG A 82 -11.64 20.85 5.19
CA ARG A 82 -10.71 20.29 6.17
C ARG A 82 -9.29 20.70 5.80
N GLU A 83 -8.47 21.05 6.79
CA GLU A 83 -7.06 21.37 6.58
C GLU A 83 -6.18 20.15 6.85
N VAL A 84 -5.07 20.03 6.12
CA VAL A 84 -4.12 18.90 6.28
C VAL A 84 -3.59 18.85 7.72
N ASP A 85 -3.30 20.00 8.31
CA ASP A 85 -2.77 20.12 9.67
C ASP A 85 -3.74 19.62 10.77
N GLU A 86 -5.03 19.44 10.45
CA GLU A 86 -6.02 18.88 11.38
C GLU A 86 -6.03 17.34 11.41
N LEU A 87 -5.40 16.69 10.43
CA LEU A 87 -5.37 15.24 10.29
C LEU A 87 -4.00 14.68 10.66
N ASP A 88 -3.97 13.89 11.72
CA ASP A 88 -2.80 13.07 12.00
C ASP A 88 -2.64 12.01 10.89
N GLY A 89 -1.42 11.85 10.39
CA GLY A 89 -1.10 10.92 9.31
C GLY A 89 -1.34 11.41 7.88
N VAL A 90 -1.80 12.64 7.63
CA VAL A 90 -1.89 13.19 6.26
C VAL A 90 -0.77 14.20 6.00
N LYS A 91 -0.05 14.02 4.89
CA LYS A 91 1.01 14.93 4.44
C LYS A 91 0.80 15.30 2.98
N GLU A 92 0.86 16.60 2.68
CA GLU A 92 0.84 17.12 1.31
C GLU A 92 2.29 17.21 0.80
N ILE A 93 2.57 16.59 -0.36
CA ILE A 93 3.84 16.78 -1.06
C ILE A 93 3.64 17.85 -2.14
N THR A 94 4.46 18.90 -2.08
CA THR A 94 4.54 19.94 -3.12
C THR A 94 5.86 19.79 -3.87
N GLY A 95 5.83 19.17 -5.06
CA GLY A 95 7.02 19.06 -5.93
C GLY A 95 6.97 17.90 -6.93
N GLN A 96 6.83 18.26 -8.22
CA GLN A 96 6.93 17.49 -9.48
C GLN A 96 6.02 16.24 -9.67
N PRO A 97 5.28 16.16 -10.80
CA PRO A 97 4.17 15.21 -11.00
C PRO A 97 4.69 13.89 -11.62
N PRO A 98 3.90 12.79 -11.63
CA PRO A 98 2.76 12.74 -12.54
C PRO A 98 1.46 12.28 -11.86
N ILE A 99 0.36 12.54 -12.56
CA ILE A 99 -0.96 11.90 -12.47
C ILE A 99 -2.05 12.74 -11.78
N GLN A 100 -3.13 12.87 -12.54
CA GLN A 100 -4.13 13.93 -12.54
C GLN A 100 -5.25 13.67 -11.53
N ALA A 101 -5.58 14.67 -10.71
CA ALA A 101 -6.79 14.74 -9.90
C ALA A 101 -7.63 15.96 -10.30
N TYR A 102 -8.97 15.81 -10.26
CA TYR A 102 -9.90 16.86 -10.67
C TYR A 102 -10.22 17.80 -9.49
N LYS A 103 -10.06 19.11 -9.68
CA LYS A 103 -10.77 20.13 -8.91
C LYS A 103 -11.95 20.66 -9.73
N GLU A 104 -12.90 21.28 -9.03
CA GLU A 104 -14.18 21.81 -9.51
C GLU A 104 -14.22 22.37 -10.95
N LEU A 105 -15.40 22.26 -11.56
CA LEU A 105 -15.71 22.73 -12.91
C LEU A 105 -15.50 24.25 -13.03
N ASP A 106 -14.78 24.70 -14.06
CA ASP A 106 -14.67 26.11 -14.45
C ASP A 106 -16.05 26.69 -14.83
N GLN A 107 -16.10 28.00 -15.05
CA GLN A 107 -17.32 28.74 -15.41
C GLN A 107 -17.95 28.30 -16.76
N THR A 108 -17.27 27.40 -17.48
CA THR A 108 -17.65 26.77 -18.75
C THR A 108 -18.02 25.28 -18.59
N GLY A 109 -17.82 24.68 -17.41
CA GLY A 109 -18.04 23.25 -17.14
C GLY A 109 -16.82 22.34 -17.31
N ASN A 110 -15.59 22.87 -17.36
CA ASN A 110 -14.34 22.10 -17.51
C ASN A 110 -13.51 22.16 -16.21
N GLY A 111 -13.15 21.01 -15.61
CA GLY A 111 -12.40 20.98 -14.33
C GLY A 111 -11.02 21.65 -14.41
N VAL A 112 -10.65 22.39 -13.36
CA VAL A 112 -9.29 22.96 -13.17
C VAL A 112 -8.46 21.97 -12.35
N PHE A 113 -7.21 21.72 -12.76
CA PHE A 113 -6.36 20.64 -12.22
C PHE A 113 -5.71 20.99 -10.88
N ASP A 114 -5.57 19.99 -10.00
CA ASP A 114 -4.82 20.08 -8.75
C ASP A 114 -3.67 19.06 -8.78
N ASP A 115 -2.42 19.55 -8.85
CA ASP A 115 -1.20 18.73 -9.01
C ASP A 115 -0.67 18.17 -7.66
N ARG A 116 -1.54 18.09 -6.65
CA ARG A 116 -1.16 17.74 -5.28
C ARG A 116 -1.19 16.22 -5.06
N VAL A 117 -0.05 15.67 -4.63
CA VAL A 117 0.06 14.27 -4.19
C VAL A 117 0.02 14.24 -2.67
N PHE A 118 -0.81 13.34 -2.12
CA PHE A 118 -0.96 13.17 -0.68
C PHE A 118 -0.35 11.84 -0.24
N ILE A 119 0.34 11.86 0.90
CA ILE A 119 0.64 10.66 1.69
C ILE A 119 -0.41 10.57 2.78
N ILE A 120 -1.07 9.42 2.89
CA ILE A 120 -2.07 9.13 3.92
C ILE A 120 -1.65 7.88 4.69
N ASP A 121 -1.26 8.08 5.94
CA ASP A 121 -0.96 7.03 6.91
C ASP A 121 -2.24 6.66 7.67
N ILE A 122 -2.91 5.60 7.23
CA ILE A 122 -4.19 5.19 7.83
C ILE A 122 -4.01 4.67 9.27
N THR A 123 -2.77 4.35 9.68
CA THR A 123 -2.49 3.91 11.06
C THR A 123 -2.62 5.04 12.08
N ARG A 124 -2.57 6.30 11.62
CA ARG A 124 -2.66 7.50 12.47
C ARG A 124 -3.91 8.32 12.23
N LEU A 125 -4.70 7.96 11.20
CA LEU A 125 -5.82 8.75 10.70
C LEU A 125 -6.97 8.90 11.69
N SER A 126 -7.12 7.96 12.63
CA SER A 126 -8.18 7.99 13.64
C SER A 126 -7.66 7.47 14.98
N GLU A 127 -8.34 7.83 16.08
CA GLU A 127 -8.02 7.26 17.40
C GLU A 127 -8.30 5.76 17.46
N ASP A 128 -9.33 5.29 16.74
CA ASP A 128 -9.62 3.86 16.61
C ASP A 128 -8.48 3.11 15.90
N ALA A 129 -7.84 3.74 14.91
CA ALA A 129 -6.67 3.17 14.23
C ALA A 129 -5.46 3.04 15.16
N LYS A 130 -5.28 4.00 16.08
CA LYS A 130 -4.18 3.99 17.07
C LYS A 130 -4.39 2.97 18.19
N GLU A 131 -5.65 2.62 18.50
CA GLU A 131 -5.99 1.63 19.53
C GLU A 131 -5.99 0.19 18.99
N ALA A 132 -6.21 0.01 17.68
CA ALA A 132 -6.21 -1.30 17.04
C ALA A 132 -4.80 -1.92 16.95
N ASP A 133 -4.74 -3.24 16.76
CA ASP A 133 -3.47 -3.94 16.59
C ASP A 133 -2.86 -3.63 15.20
N PHE A 134 -3.73 -3.49 14.19
CA PHE A 134 -3.35 -3.20 12.81
C PHE A 134 -4.41 -2.36 12.11
N SER A 135 -3.99 -1.51 11.18
CA SER A 135 -4.87 -0.85 10.22
C SER A 135 -4.84 -1.54 8.86
N LYS A 136 -6.02 -1.75 8.27
CA LYS A 136 -6.21 -2.51 7.04
C LYS A 136 -6.97 -1.71 5.99
N LEU A 137 -6.33 -1.52 4.84
CA LEU A 137 -6.96 -0.90 3.67
C LEU A 137 -7.84 -1.90 2.92
N LEU A 138 -9.08 -1.51 2.64
CA LEU A 138 -10.09 -2.28 1.90
C LEU A 138 -10.55 -1.55 0.62
N GLY A 139 -10.92 -2.33 -0.40
CA GLY A 139 -11.27 -1.82 -1.73
C GLY A 139 -12.76 -1.47 -1.88
N GLY A 140 -13.41 -0.99 -0.82
CA GLY A 140 -14.81 -0.52 -0.91
C GLY A 140 -14.88 0.86 -1.58
N GLY A 141 -15.78 0.99 -2.56
CA GLY A 141 -16.02 2.22 -3.32
C GLY A 141 -14.95 2.52 -4.37
N GLU A 142 -14.74 3.79 -4.68
CA GLU A 142 -13.85 4.24 -5.76
C GLU A 142 -12.81 5.23 -5.24
N ILE A 143 -11.60 5.15 -5.81
CA ILE A 143 -10.56 6.16 -5.64
C ILE A 143 -10.34 6.88 -6.95
N ARG A 144 -10.38 8.21 -6.92
CA ARG A 144 -10.30 9.06 -8.11
C ARG A 144 -8.94 9.71 -8.23
N ASN A 145 -8.35 10.03 -7.10
CA ASN A 145 -7.09 10.76 -7.01
C ASN A 145 -5.91 9.80 -6.83
N THR A 146 -4.74 10.23 -7.30
CA THR A 146 -3.47 9.57 -7.02
C THR A 146 -3.07 9.84 -5.58
N VAL A 147 -2.69 8.79 -4.85
CA VAL A 147 -2.35 8.89 -3.42
C VAL A 147 -1.32 7.83 -3.05
N VAL A 148 -0.45 8.16 -2.11
CA VAL A 148 0.42 7.20 -1.43
C VAL A 148 -0.23 6.83 -0.10
N ILE A 149 -0.60 5.56 0.06
CA ILE A 149 -1.28 5.08 1.28
C ILE A 149 -0.33 4.19 2.08
N ARG A 150 -0.14 4.53 3.35
CA ARG A 150 0.59 3.69 4.29
C ARG A 150 -0.37 2.94 5.21
N THR A 151 -0.15 1.63 5.34
CA THR A 151 -1.06 0.74 6.07
C THR A 151 -0.32 -0.47 6.67
N ASP A 152 -0.89 -1.17 7.64
CA ASP A 152 -0.32 -2.44 8.12
C ASP A 152 -0.71 -3.63 7.23
N LYS A 153 -1.93 -3.59 6.67
CA LYS A 153 -2.52 -4.63 5.83
C LYS A 153 -3.28 -4.00 4.65
N CYS A 154 -3.38 -4.70 3.52
CA CYS A 154 -4.10 -4.21 2.33
C CYS A 154 -4.76 -5.37 1.57
N SER A 155 -6.04 -5.21 1.18
CA SER A 155 -6.71 -6.16 0.30
C SER A 155 -6.17 -6.05 -1.13
N GLN A 156 -6.22 -7.15 -1.89
CA GLN A 156 -5.81 -7.15 -3.30
C GLN A 156 -6.63 -6.16 -4.14
N SER A 157 -7.94 -6.08 -3.90
CA SER A 157 -8.83 -5.15 -4.60
C SER A 157 -8.50 -3.67 -4.31
N ALA A 158 -8.15 -3.33 -3.06
CA ALA A 158 -7.73 -1.98 -2.71
C ALA A 158 -6.44 -1.62 -3.43
N LYS A 159 -5.46 -2.52 -3.36
CA LYS A 159 -4.15 -2.37 -4.01
C LYS A 159 -4.29 -2.12 -5.52
N GLN A 160 -5.10 -2.94 -6.20
CA GLN A 160 -5.37 -2.76 -7.64
C GLN A 160 -6.06 -1.42 -7.93
N SER A 161 -7.02 -1.01 -7.10
CA SER A 161 -7.74 0.25 -7.28
C SER A 161 -6.82 1.46 -7.16
N VAL A 162 -6.00 1.50 -6.10
CA VAL A 162 -4.99 2.56 -5.87
C VAL A 162 -3.99 2.61 -7.03
N LYS A 163 -3.45 1.46 -7.43
CA LYS A 163 -2.50 1.37 -8.56
C LYS A 163 -3.09 1.79 -9.90
N SER A 164 -4.37 1.52 -10.14
CA SER A 164 -5.02 1.93 -11.39
C SER A 164 -5.06 3.46 -11.58
N LYS A 165 -4.87 4.21 -10.49
CA LYS A 165 -4.74 5.66 -10.46
C LYS A 165 -3.28 6.13 -10.32
N GLY A 166 -2.31 5.22 -10.45
CA GLY A 166 -0.90 5.50 -10.22
C GLY A 166 -0.53 5.75 -8.76
N GLY A 167 -1.42 5.40 -7.82
CA GLY A 167 -1.13 5.49 -6.40
C GLY A 167 -0.22 4.37 -5.93
N ILE A 168 0.44 4.58 -4.79
CA ILE A 168 1.38 3.63 -4.17
C ILE A 168 0.78 3.17 -2.84
N VAL A 169 0.98 1.90 -2.51
CA VAL A 169 0.66 1.37 -1.19
C VAL A 169 1.95 0.92 -0.49
N SER A 170 2.32 1.61 0.58
CA SER A 170 3.44 1.24 1.45
C SER A 170 2.93 0.55 2.72
N TYR A 171 3.77 -0.30 3.29
CA TYR A 171 3.46 -1.04 4.51
C TYR A 171 4.33 -0.62 5.68
N THR A 172 3.76 -0.51 6.88
CA THR A 172 4.56 -0.34 8.10
C THR A 172 5.43 -1.57 8.35
N THR A 173 6.59 -1.39 8.97
CA THR A 173 7.52 -2.51 9.28
C THR A 173 6.94 -3.55 10.24
N ASN A 174 6.02 -3.14 11.10
CA ASN A 174 5.40 -4.01 12.10
C ASN A 174 4.19 -4.77 11.57
N GLY A 175 3.58 -4.30 10.48
CA GLY A 175 2.42 -4.92 9.86
C GLY A 175 2.70 -6.32 9.31
N ASP A 176 1.73 -7.23 9.48
CA ASP A 176 1.75 -8.54 8.82
C ASP A 176 1.80 -8.39 7.29
N GLY A 177 1.22 -7.30 6.79
CA GLY A 177 1.27 -6.90 5.38
C GLY A 177 2.64 -6.47 4.89
N PHE A 178 3.68 -6.33 5.72
CA PHE A 178 5.08 -6.14 5.27
C PHE A 178 5.86 -7.45 5.24
N LYS A 179 5.66 -8.33 6.23
CA LYS A 179 6.44 -9.57 6.38
C LYS A 179 6.28 -10.52 5.18
N ASN A 180 5.04 -10.66 4.71
CA ASN A 180 4.66 -11.62 3.67
C ASN A 180 4.68 -11.06 2.23
N ARG A 181 5.38 -9.94 1.99
CA ARG A 181 5.43 -9.26 0.69
C ARG A 181 6.68 -9.54 -0.13
N SER A 182 6.58 -9.23 -1.42
CA SER A 182 7.68 -9.29 -2.38
C SER A 182 8.86 -8.40 -1.96
N LYS A 183 10.06 -8.68 -2.49
CA LYS A 183 11.26 -7.87 -2.24
C LYS A 183 11.02 -6.40 -2.63
N ILE A 184 10.34 -6.17 -3.75
CA ILE A 184 10.03 -4.83 -4.28
C ILE A 184 9.06 -4.08 -3.36
N GLU A 185 7.96 -4.69 -2.94
CA GLU A 185 7.03 -4.06 -1.98
C GLU A 185 7.72 -3.68 -0.67
N LYS A 186 8.66 -4.52 -0.21
CA LYS A 186 9.47 -4.23 0.98
C LYS A 186 10.42 -3.05 0.73
N ALA A 187 11.04 -2.97 -0.44
CA ALA A 187 11.90 -1.84 -0.83
C ALA A 187 11.09 -0.54 -0.90
N ILE A 188 9.95 -0.54 -1.61
CA ILE A 188 9.00 0.60 -1.69
C ILE A 188 8.61 1.06 -0.29
N SER A 189 8.21 0.12 0.57
CA SER A 189 7.75 0.43 1.92
C SER A 189 8.85 1.00 2.81
N ARG A 190 10.07 0.45 2.75
CA ARG A 190 11.21 0.97 3.52
C ARG A 190 11.65 2.33 3.02
N TRP A 191 11.62 2.55 1.71
CA TRP A 191 11.91 3.86 1.14
C TRP A 191 10.94 4.90 1.68
N ASP A 192 9.62 4.68 1.55
CA ASP A 192 8.60 5.59 2.07
C ASP A 192 8.78 5.89 3.57
N LEU A 193 9.03 4.85 4.38
CA LEU A 193 9.25 5.02 5.82
C LEU A 193 10.55 5.78 6.13
N LYS A 194 11.60 5.57 5.35
CA LYS A 194 12.89 6.23 5.59
C LYS A 194 12.86 7.70 5.18
N LEU A 195 12.09 8.07 4.15
CA LEU A 195 11.79 9.48 3.87
C LEU A 195 11.11 10.17 5.06
N GLU A 196 10.23 9.48 5.78
CA GLU A 196 9.65 10.03 7.00
C GLU A 196 10.70 10.24 8.10
N ILE A 197 11.56 9.24 8.35
CA ILE A 197 12.61 9.32 9.39
C ILE A 197 13.65 10.41 9.08
N LEU A 198 14.05 10.55 7.82
CA LEU A 198 15.00 11.59 7.38
C LEU A 198 14.43 12.99 7.62
N ASN A 199 13.14 13.20 7.31
CA ASN A 199 12.46 14.45 7.59
C ASN A 199 12.37 14.78 9.09
N ASP A 200 12.24 13.77 9.96
CA ASP A 200 12.10 13.96 11.40
C ASP A 200 13.43 14.08 12.17
N SER A 201 14.47 13.35 11.76
CA SER A 201 15.72 13.20 12.53
C SER A 201 16.96 13.83 11.88
N GLY A 202 16.91 14.13 10.58
CA GLY A 202 18.01 14.74 9.82
C GLY A 202 19.33 13.97 9.85
N THR A 203 19.34 12.72 10.34
CA THR A 203 20.58 11.94 10.51
C THR A 203 20.74 11.05 9.29
N VAL A 204 21.52 11.53 8.33
CA VAL A 204 22.02 10.76 7.19
C VAL A 204 23.21 9.93 7.71
N GLY A 205 23.26 8.64 7.39
CA GLY A 205 24.44 7.82 7.66
C GLY A 205 25.60 8.39 6.86
N SER A 206 26.78 8.56 7.46
CA SER A 206 27.89 9.15 6.70
C SER A 206 28.36 8.19 5.62
N LEU A 207 28.84 8.72 4.49
CA LEU A 207 29.34 7.88 3.39
C LEU A 207 30.48 6.96 3.85
N GLU A 208 31.26 7.37 4.86
CA GLU A 208 32.30 6.55 5.47
C GLU A 208 31.74 5.36 6.25
N GLU A 209 30.60 5.51 6.94
CA GLU A 209 29.93 4.40 7.63
C GLU A 209 29.43 3.37 6.62
N TYR A 210 28.83 3.82 5.52
CA TYR A 210 28.42 2.93 4.44
C TYR A 210 29.60 2.26 3.75
N LEU A 211 30.73 2.96 3.59
CA LEU A 211 31.95 2.38 3.04
C LEU A 211 32.48 1.26 3.94
N GLU A 212 32.63 1.51 5.25
CA GLU A 212 33.09 0.50 6.22
C GLU A 212 32.18 -0.73 6.20
N LYS A 213 30.86 -0.51 6.14
CA LYS A 213 29.87 -1.57 6.00
C LYS A 213 30.12 -2.39 4.73
N THR A 214 30.25 -1.75 3.57
CA THR A 214 30.50 -2.48 2.31
C THR A 214 31.87 -3.15 2.26
N GLU A 215 32.92 -2.53 2.80
CA GLU A 215 34.27 -3.11 2.83
C GLU A 215 34.35 -4.33 3.77
N SER A 216 33.44 -4.42 4.76
CA SER A 216 33.29 -5.60 5.62
C SER A 216 32.63 -6.81 4.91
N GLY A 217 32.17 -6.62 3.67
CA GLY A 217 31.49 -7.64 2.87
C GLY A 217 29.96 -7.63 3.00
N GLU A 218 29.39 -6.66 3.74
CA GLU A 218 27.94 -6.51 3.82
C GLU A 218 27.37 -5.86 2.55
N ARG A 219 26.14 -6.25 2.20
CA ARG A 219 25.36 -5.62 1.13
C ARG A 219 24.53 -4.47 1.68
N LEU A 220 24.41 -3.43 0.87
CA LEU A 220 23.47 -2.35 1.10
C LEU A 220 22.05 -2.79 0.73
N ARG A 221 21.08 -2.29 1.48
CA ARG A 221 19.68 -2.35 1.09
C ARG A 221 19.40 -1.27 0.05
N PHE A 222 18.34 -1.47 -0.73
CA PHE A 222 17.94 -0.54 -1.78
C PHE A 222 17.77 0.91 -1.26
N GLU A 223 17.14 1.09 -0.10
CA GLU A 223 16.96 2.43 0.51
C GLU A 223 18.26 3.06 1.03
N GLU A 224 19.27 2.25 1.39
CA GLU A 224 20.59 2.74 1.78
C GLU A 224 21.40 3.16 0.55
N PHE A 225 21.31 2.38 -0.53
CA PHE A 225 21.92 2.72 -1.81
C PHE A 225 21.37 4.04 -2.36
N ASN A 226 20.04 4.25 -2.27
CA ASN A 226 19.41 5.50 -2.66
C ASN A 226 20.01 6.71 -1.91
N GLU A 227 20.22 6.58 -0.60
CA GLU A 227 20.81 7.63 0.23
C GLU A 227 22.25 7.94 -0.19
N ILE A 228 23.04 6.94 -0.55
CA ILE A 228 24.41 7.15 -1.05
C ILE A 228 24.40 7.91 -2.37
N VAL A 229 23.48 7.58 -3.27
CA VAL A 229 23.30 8.31 -4.53
C VAL A 229 22.92 9.78 -4.27
N GLU A 230 21.88 10.02 -3.46
CA GLU A 230 21.41 11.38 -3.14
C GLU A 230 22.48 12.20 -2.38
N THR A 231 23.19 11.56 -1.45
CA THR A 231 24.29 12.18 -0.70
C THR A 231 25.43 12.51 -1.65
N GLY A 232 25.85 11.58 -2.51
CA GLY A 232 26.90 11.80 -3.51
C GLY A 232 26.61 12.97 -4.46
N VAL A 233 25.35 13.14 -4.87
CA VAL A 233 24.91 14.28 -5.70
C VAL A 233 24.94 15.59 -4.92
N SER A 234 24.63 15.57 -3.62
CA SER A 234 24.45 16.78 -2.81
C SER A 234 25.68 17.24 -2.01
N THR A 235 26.56 16.34 -1.56
CA THR A 235 27.62 16.63 -0.58
C THR A 235 29.01 16.92 -1.15
N GLU A 236 29.12 17.14 -2.47
CA GLU A 236 30.39 17.48 -3.14
C GLU A 236 31.52 16.43 -3.04
N ASP A 237 31.25 15.19 -2.58
CA ASP A 237 32.21 14.06 -2.64
C ASP A 237 31.64 12.85 -3.43
N PRO A 238 31.52 13.01 -4.77
CA PRO A 238 31.04 11.92 -5.62
C PRO A 238 32.02 10.75 -5.68
N GLU A 239 33.31 10.97 -5.44
CA GLU A 239 34.30 9.90 -5.43
C GLU A 239 34.07 8.91 -4.28
N LEU A 240 33.75 9.42 -3.09
CA LEU A 240 33.45 8.57 -1.95
C LEU A 240 32.16 7.77 -2.15
N ALA A 241 31.09 8.41 -2.63
CA ALA A 241 29.84 7.73 -2.98
C ALA A 241 30.06 6.62 -4.03
N TYR A 242 30.82 6.92 -5.08
CA TYR A 242 31.21 5.93 -6.09
C TYR A 242 32.00 4.76 -5.50
N ARG A 243 32.93 5.01 -4.57
CA ARG A 243 33.68 3.93 -3.89
C ARG A 243 32.76 3.01 -3.09
N VAL A 244 31.77 3.58 -2.39
CA VAL A 244 30.76 2.79 -1.67
C VAL A 244 29.96 1.94 -2.65
N MET A 245 29.44 2.52 -3.74
CA MET A 245 28.70 1.80 -4.78
C MET A 245 29.52 0.66 -5.37
N ARG A 246 30.79 0.92 -5.71
CA ARG A 246 31.70 -0.09 -6.25
C ARG A 246 31.98 -1.23 -5.27
N SER A 247 32.19 -0.90 -3.98
CA SER A 247 32.39 -1.92 -2.95
C SER A 247 31.14 -2.75 -2.72
N HIS A 248 29.95 -2.15 -2.78
CA HIS A 248 28.67 -2.86 -2.69
C HIS A 248 28.50 -3.85 -3.84
N VAL A 249 28.71 -3.42 -5.09
CA VAL A 249 28.60 -4.27 -6.28
C VAL A 249 29.55 -5.46 -6.21
N SER A 250 30.76 -5.27 -5.69
CA SER A 250 31.71 -6.37 -5.49
C SER A 250 31.22 -7.45 -4.50
N ASN A 251 30.25 -7.12 -3.63
CA ASN A 251 29.63 -8.06 -2.70
C ASN A 251 28.36 -8.71 -3.26
N VAL A 252 27.87 -8.25 -4.42
CA VAL A 252 26.72 -8.83 -5.12
C VAL A 252 27.18 -10.11 -5.82
N SER A 253 26.40 -11.17 -5.67
CA SER A 253 26.67 -12.49 -6.27
C SER A 253 25.64 -12.90 -7.30
N GLU A 254 24.45 -12.31 -7.20
CA GLU A 254 23.30 -12.53 -8.07
C GLU A 254 22.60 -11.19 -8.19
N VAL A 255 22.37 -10.76 -9.43
CA VAL A 255 21.69 -9.50 -9.75
C VAL A 255 20.21 -9.81 -9.92
N ASP A 256 19.38 -9.31 -9.00
CA ASP A 256 17.93 -9.25 -9.17
C ASP A 256 17.51 -7.85 -9.67
N GLY A 257 16.25 -7.64 -10.04
CA GLY A 257 15.82 -6.37 -10.62
C GLY A 257 16.02 -5.14 -9.74
N LEU A 258 16.03 -5.29 -8.41
CA LEU A 258 16.37 -4.18 -7.51
C LEU A 258 17.85 -3.82 -7.60
N GLU A 259 18.72 -4.82 -7.71
CA GLU A 259 20.14 -4.60 -7.86
C GLU A 259 20.49 -4.11 -9.27
N ALA A 260 19.79 -4.58 -10.31
CA ALA A 260 19.90 -4.04 -11.66
C ALA A 260 19.60 -2.52 -11.67
N ILE A 261 18.56 -2.07 -10.97
CA ILE A 261 18.28 -0.64 -10.79
C ILE A 261 19.45 0.07 -10.10
N ASN A 262 20.02 -0.49 -9.02
CA ASN A 262 21.18 0.11 -8.34
C ASN A 262 22.39 0.22 -9.28
N LEU A 263 22.66 -0.81 -10.07
CA LEU A 263 23.73 -0.82 -11.07
C LEU A 263 23.54 0.26 -12.14
N MET A 264 22.34 0.34 -12.73
CA MET A 264 22.00 1.38 -13.72
C MET A 264 22.20 2.78 -13.13
N ARG A 265 21.76 2.99 -11.89
CA ARG A 265 21.94 4.26 -11.17
C ARG A 265 23.41 4.59 -10.90
N ALA A 266 24.21 3.62 -10.48
CA ALA A 266 25.65 3.81 -10.24
C ALA A 266 26.43 4.06 -11.53
N ARG A 267 26.07 3.38 -12.62
CA ARG A 267 26.62 3.63 -13.96
C ARG A 267 26.37 5.08 -14.38
N ASP A 268 25.13 5.54 -14.29
CA ASP A 268 24.78 6.91 -14.71
C ASP A 268 25.33 7.96 -13.75
N PHE A 269 25.41 7.66 -12.45
CA PHE A 269 26.16 8.48 -11.49
C PHE A 269 27.63 8.62 -11.92
N ALA A 270 28.30 7.51 -12.23
CA ALA A 270 29.69 7.53 -12.64
C ALA A 270 29.89 8.36 -13.91
N ARG A 271 29.01 8.20 -14.91
CA ARG A 271 29.03 9.00 -16.15
C ARG A 271 28.87 10.49 -15.88
N GLU A 272 27.89 10.87 -15.06
CA GLU A 272 27.60 12.27 -14.72
C GLU A 272 28.79 12.95 -14.03
N PHE A 273 29.45 12.25 -13.10
CA PHE A 273 30.59 12.78 -12.36
C PHE A 273 31.96 12.50 -13.00
N GLY A 274 32.00 11.94 -14.22
CA GLY A 274 33.25 11.68 -14.95
C GLY A 274 34.13 10.58 -14.35
N LEU A 275 33.52 9.66 -13.60
CA LEU A 275 34.13 8.45 -13.04
C LEU A 275 34.00 7.27 -14.01
N ASP A 276 34.68 6.17 -13.74
CA ASP A 276 34.69 4.98 -14.61
C ASP A 276 33.37 4.18 -14.46
N PRO A 277 32.50 4.09 -15.49
CA PRO A 277 31.26 3.32 -15.40
C PRO A 277 31.46 1.83 -15.70
N SER A 278 32.61 1.44 -16.27
CA SER A 278 32.86 0.08 -16.80
C SER A 278 32.54 -1.04 -15.80
N PRO A 279 32.87 -0.93 -14.49
CA PRO A 279 32.55 -1.98 -13.51
C PRO A 279 31.06 -2.24 -13.33
N PHE A 280 30.21 -1.26 -13.63
CA PHE A 280 28.76 -1.40 -13.56
C PHE A 280 28.17 -1.83 -14.91
N GLU A 281 28.75 -1.34 -16.02
CA GLU A 281 28.33 -1.72 -17.38
C GLU A 281 28.50 -3.22 -17.62
N GLU A 282 29.61 -3.82 -17.17
CA GLU A 282 29.84 -5.27 -17.30
C GLU A 282 28.73 -6.08 -16.62
N GLU A 283 28.39 -5.76 -15.37
CA GLU A 283 27.33 -6.46 -14.62
C GLU A 283 25.92 -6.23 -15.20
N ILE A 284 25.67 -5.05 -15.78
CA ILE A 284 24.40 -4.73 -16.45
C ILE A 284 24.27 -5.51 -17.75
N GLU A 285 25.34 -5.56 -18.55
CA GLU A 285 25.39 -6.34 -19.79
C GLU A 285 25.14 -7.81 -19.50
N ASP A 286 25.79 -8.38 -18.48
CA ASP A 286 25.59 -9.76 -18.04
C ASP A 286 24.14 -10.01 -17.59
N TYR A 287 23.53 -9.09 -16.82
CA TYR A 287 22.14 -9.21 -16.37
C TYR A 287 21.14 -9.22 -17.54
N PHE A 288 21.38 -8.42 -18.58
CA PHE A 288 20.52 -8.31 -19.76
C PHE A 288 20.86 -9.29 -20.89
N GLU A 289 22.02 -9.95 -20.87
CA GLU A 289 22.38 -10.97 -21.88
C GLU A 289 21.35 -12.10 -21.92
N GLU A 290 20.75 -12.41 -20.77
CA GLU A 290 19.72 -13.43 -20.66
C GLU A 290 18.33 -12.98 -21.18
N ALA A 291 18.15 -11.70 -21.54
CA ALA A 291 16.90 -11.20 -22.13
C ALA A 291 16.90 -11.39 -23.66
N ASP A 292 16.15 -12.37 -24.17
CA ASP A 292 16.00 -12.64 -25.61
C ASP A 292 14.99 -11.68 -26.27
N THR A 293 15.19 -10.38 -26.11
CA THR A 293 14.23 -9.37 -26.57
C THR A 293 14.69 -8.73 -27.88
N PRO A 294 13.91 -8.81 -28.99
CA PRO A 294 14.26 -8.14 -30.24
C PRO A 294 14.31 -6.61 -30.09
N GLU A 295 15.27 -5.97 -30.74
CA GLU A 295 15.47 -4.51 -30.67
C GLU A 295 14.21 -3.69 -31.04
N SER A 296 13.39 -4.19 -31.97
CA SER A 296 12.11 -3.56 -32.32
C SER A 296 11.13 -3.56 -31.16
N PHE A 297 11.08 -4.65 -30.39
CA PHE A 297 10.18 -4.80 -29.26
C PHE A 297 10.61 -3.92 -28.09
N LYS A 298 11.92 -3.80 -27.85
CA LYS A 298 12.47 -2.86 -26.84
C LYS A 298 12.02 -1.43 -27.11
N ARG A 299 12.16 -0.95 -28.35
CA ARG A 299 11.70 0.39 -28.75
C ARG A 299 10.20 0.57 -28.57
N ASP A 300 9.40 -0.41 -28.99
CA ASP A 300 7.94 -0.35 -28.84
C ASP A 300 7.51 -0.30 -27.36
N MET A 301 8.26 -0.94 -26.46
CA MET A 301 8.05 -0.86 -25.01
C MET A 301 8.49 0.50 -24.46
N ALA A 302 9.68 0.98 -24.83
CA ALA A 302 10.21 2.27 -24.41
C ALA A 302 9.27 3.43 -24.82
N GLU A 303 8.68 3.37 -26.02
CA GLU A 303 7.70 4.37 -26.50
C GLU A 303 6.39 4.39 -25.68
N GLN A 304 6.05 3.30 -24.98
CA GLN A 304 4.88 3.23 -24.10
C GLN A 304 5.17 3.76 -22.70
N LEU A 305 6.44 3.87 -22.31
CA LEU A 305 6.84 4.40 -21.02
C LEU A 305 6.71 5.94 -21.01
N PRO A 306 6.42 6.54 -19.85
CA PRO A 306 6.49 7.98 -19.68
C PRO A 306 7.88 8.52 -20.06
N SER A 307 7.93 9.73 -20.63
CA SER A 307 9.19 10.36 -21.06
C SER A 307 10.12 10.72 -19.90
N GLU A 308 9.59 10.85 -18.69
CA GLU A 308 10.33 11.05 -17.45
C GLU A 308 9.77 10.06 -16.43
N MET A 309 10.66 9.34 -15.74
CA MET A 309 10.29 8.36 -14.74
C MET A 309 11.11 8.59 -13.48
N SER A 310 10.45 8.63 -12.34
CA SER A 310 11.12 8.56 -11.04
C SER A 310 11.51 7.12 -10.73
N VAL A 311 12.43 6.93 -9.79
CA VAL A 311 12.75 5.59 -9.29
C VAL A 311 11.51 4.88 -8.72
N MET A 312 10.58 5.63 -8.12
CA MET A 312 9.33 5.04 -7.63
C MET A 312 8.40 4.59 -8.76
N ASP A 313 8.41 5.25 -9.92
CA ASP A 313 7.68 4.78 -11.10
C ASP A 313 8.26 3.46 -11.60
N VAL A 314 9.59 3.33 -11.60
CA VAL A 314 10.28 2.07 -11.95
C VAL A 314 9.91 0.95 -10.99
N LEU A 315 10.01 1.20 -9.69
CA LEU A 315 9.64 0.22 -8.66
C LEU A 315 8.16 -0.17 -8.75
N SER A 316 7.28 0.78 -9.05
CA SER A 316 5.85 0.52 -9.23
C SER A 316 5.57 -0.36 -10.47
N GLY A 317 6.33 -0.16 -11.55
CA GLY A 317 6.29 -1.01 -12.74
C GLY A 317 6.73 -2.44 -12.44
N LEU A 318 7.86 -2.62 -11.74
CA LEU A 318 8.29 -3.93 -11.25
C LEU A 318 7.24 -4.58 -10.33
N GLU A 319 6.66 -3.80 -9.44
CA GLU A 319 5.61 -4.29 -8.54
C GLU A 319 4.35 -4.73 -9.28
N ARG A 320 4.08 -4.17 -10.47
CA ARG A 320 2.98 -4.58 -11.36
C ARG A 320 3.29 -5.92 -12.02
N ILE A 321 4.53 -6.14 -12.46
CA ILE A 321 5.00 -7.42 -13.01
C ILE A 321 4.86 -8.51 -11.94
N TYR A 322 5.39 -8.30 -10.74
CA TYR A 322 5.25 -9.30 -9.67
C TYR A 322 3.78 -9.58 -9.29
N GLY A 323 2.90 -8.61 -9.52
CA GLY A 323 1.46 -8.72 -9.28
C GLY A 323 0.67 -9.37 -10.41
N SER A 324 1.18 -9.47 -11.65
CA SER A 324 0.49 -10.14 -12.77
C SER A 324 0.59 -11.67 -12.67
N TYR A 325 1.65 -12.18 -12.04
CA TYR A 325 1.88 -13.60 -11.82
C TYR A 325 1.12 -14.09 -10.58
N ASP A 326 -0.14 -14.48 -10.81
CA ASP A 326 -1.04 -15.04 -9.80
C ASP A 326 -0.43 -16.28 -9.13
N LEU A 327 -0.37 -16.28 -7.81
CA LEU A 327 0.17 -17.40 -7.04
C LEU A 327 -0.67 -18.68 -7.24
N ASP A 328 -1.98 -18.54 -7.42
CA ASP A 328 -2.89 -19.69 -7.55
C ASP A 328 -2.72 -20.38 -8.91
N PHE A 329 -2.38 -19.63 -9.97
CA PHE A 329 -2.19 -20.18 -11.31
C PHE A 329 -0.90 -21.00 -11.43
N TYR A 330 0.13 -20.61 -10.68
CA TYR A 330 1.44 -21.25 -10.68
C TYR A 330 1.72 -22.05 -9.39
N GLU A 331 0.69 -22.39 -8.60
CA GLU A 331 0.84 -23.09 -7.32
C GLU A 331 1.58 -24.43 -7.50
N GLU A 332 1.32 -25.12 -8.62
CA GLU A 332 1.97 -26.40 -8.97
C GLU A 332 3.31 -26.23 -9.71
N GLU A 333 3.65 -25.02 -10.17
CA GLU A 333 4.82 -24.73 -11.03
C GLU A 333 5.55 -23.43 -10.60
N PRO A 334 6.14 -23.39 -9.38
CA PRO A 334 6.76 -22.18 -8.84
C PRO A 334 8.03 -21.74 -9.60
N GLU A 335 8.74 -22.68 -10.23
CA GLU A 335 9.94 -22.40 -11.03
C GLU A 335 9.57 -21.61 -12.30
N LEU A 336 8.52 -22.02 -13.02
CA LEU A 336 8.02 -21.30 -14.19
C LEU A 336 7.52 -19.90 -13.86
N ARG A 337 6.94 -19.70 -12.66
CA ARG A 337 6.60 -18.36 -12.18
C ARG A 337 7.83 -17.49 -11.97
N SER A 338 8.87 -18.05 -11.36
CA SER A 338 10.13 -17.35 -11.12
C SER A 338 10.81 -16.95 -12.42
N GLU A 339 10.87 -17.87 -13.38
CA GLU A 339 11.45 -17.65 -14.70
C GLU A 339 10.68 -16.56 -15.46
N GLY A 340 9.34 -16.67 -15.52
CA GLY A 340 8.52 -15.66 -16.18
C GLY A 340 8.65 -14.26 -15.55
N ILE A 341 8.67 -14.17 -14.21
CA ILE A 341 8.91 -12.89 -13.54
C ILE A 341 10.29 -12.33 -13.91
N SER A 342 11.32 -13.17 -13.92
CA SER A 342 12.69 -12.74 -14.26
C SER A 342 12.82 -12.27 -15.71
N GLU A 343 12.12 -12.91 -16.63
CA GLU A 343 12.05 -12.52 -18.04
C GLU A 343 11.39 -11.15 -18.18
N ASP A 344 10.13 -11.01 -17.73
CA ASP A 344 9.37 -9.75 -17.78
C ASP A 344 10.08 -8.59 -17.05
N GLU A 345 10.74 -8.89 -15.92
CA GLU A 345 11.53 -7.93 -15.13
C GLU A 345 12.70 -7.37 -15.95
N ARG A 346 13.46 -8.24 -16.62
CA ARG A 346 14.58 -7.83 -17.48
C ARG A 346 14.11 -7.04 -18.69
N GLU A 347 13.06 -7.49 -19.38
CA GLU A 347 12.51 -6.77 -20.53
C GLU A 347 12.07 -5.36 -20.15
N TYR A 348 11.39 -5.24 -19.01
CA TYR A 348 10.95 -3.96 -18.48
C TYR A 348 12.11 -3.04 -18.13
N LEU A 349 13.10 -3.52 -17.36
CA LEU A 349 14.23 -2.70 -16.95
C LEU A 349 15.11 -2.29 -18.13
N LEU A 350 15.23 -3.14 -19.15
CA LEU A 350 15.93 -2.82 -20.38
C LEU A 350 15.23 -1.69 -21.15
N ALA A 351 13.90 -1.70 -21.23
CA ALA A 351 13.13 -0.60 -21.83
C ALA A 351 13.22 0.69 -21.00
N VAL A 352 13.23 0.58 -19.66
CA VAL A 352 13.42 1.72 -18.77
C VAL A 352 14.79 2.37 -18.97
N ASP A 353 15.85 1.57 -19.15
CA ASP A 353 17.22 2.06 -19.35
C ASP A 353 17.37 3.03 -20.53
N GLU A 354 16.58 2.84 -21.59
CA GLU A 354 16.63 3.69 -22.78
C GLU A 354 16.06 5.09 -22.55
N VAL A 355 15.15 5.24 -21.57
CA VAL A 355 14.34 6.45 -21.39
C VAL A 355 14.68 7.17 -20.09
N ILE A 356 15.09 6.45 -19.05
CA ILE A 356 15.21 7.02 -17.71
C ILE A 356 16.42 7.95 -17.57
N THR A 357 16.17 9.08 -16.92
CA THR A 357 17.22 9.95 -16.37
C THR A 357 17.06 9.95 -14.85
N TRP A 358 18.03 9.38 -14.15
CA TRP A 358 17.98 9.26 -12.69
C TRP A 358 18.21 10.59 -11.95
N TYR A 359 18.67 11.64 -12.65
CA TYR A 359 19.12 12.93 -12.12
C TYR A 359 18.53 14.10 -12.87
#